data_AF-A0A946N6A8-F1
#
_entry.id   AF-A0A946N6A8-F1
#
_cell.length_a   1.000
_cell.length_b   1.000
_cell.length_c   1.000
_cell.angle_alpha   90.00
_cell.angle_beta   90.00
_cell.angle_gamma   90.00
#
_symmetry.space_group_name_H-M   'P 1'
#
loop_
_entity.id
_entity.type
_entity.pdbx_description
1 polymer ?
#
loop_
_entity_poly.entity_id
_entity_poly.type
_entity_poly.pdbx_seq_one_letter_code
_entity_poly.pdbx_strand_id
1 'polypeptide(L)' 'GYYYVTKKNPRTQTEKMVVKKYDPIVRKHVEFKEGKIK' A
#
# COMPACT_ATOMS: atom_id res chain seq x y z
N GLY A 1 12.86 -2.46 -1.15
CA GLY A 1 11.89 -2.00 -0.15
C GLY A 1 10.79 -3.04 -0.01
N TYR A 2 10.15 -3.13 1.15
CA TYR A 2 9.02 -4.03 1.36
C TYR A 2 7.74 -3.40 0.83
N TYR A 3 6.89 -4.16 0.13
CA TYR A 3 5.62 -3.69 -0.39
C TYR A 3 4.58 -4.80 -0.32
N TYR A 4 3.33 -4.40 -0.12
CA TYR A 4 2.19 -5.28 -0.21
C TYR A 4 1.53 -5.15 -1.58
N VAL A 5 1.11 -6.28 -2.14
CA VAL A 5 0.32 -6.29 -3.38
C VAL A 5 -1.15 -6.40 -3.00
N THR A 6 -1.96 -5.46 -3.47
CA THR A 6 -3.42 -5.46 -3.27
C THR A 6 -4.12 -5.23 -4.59
N LYS A 7 -5.24 -5.93 -4.83
CA LYS A 7 -6.11 -5.63 -5.96
C LYS A 7 -7.06 -4.51 -5.57
N LYS A 8 -7.22 -3.54 -6.46
CA LYS A 8 -8.14 -2.40 -6.31
C LYS A 8 -9.06 -2.36 -7.51
N ASN A 9 -10.31 -1.96 -7.30
CA ASN A 9 -11.21 -1.62 -8.40
C ASN A 9 -11.01 -0.15 -8.80
N PRO A 10 -10.37 0.13 -9.95
CA PRO A 10 -10.08 1.50 -10.37
C PRO A 10 -11.33 2.31 -10.75
N ARG A 11 -12.48 1.65 -10.96
CA ARG A 11 -13.74 2.32 -11.33
C ARG A 11 -14.45 2.94 -10.14
N THR A 12 -14.44 2.28 -8.99
CA THR A 12 -15.16 2.74 -7.78
C THR A 12 -14.26 3.49 -6.81
N GLN A 13 -12.94 3.23 -6.83
CA GLN A 13 -11.97 3.90 -5.98
C GLN A 13 -10.94 4.63 -6.85
N THR A 14 -11.15 5.92 -7.04
CA THR A 14 -10.30 6.80 -7.85
C THR A 14 -9.11 7.34 -7.06
N GLU A 15 -9.24 7.51 -5.74
CA GLU A 15 -8.20 8.06 -4.88
C GLU A 15 -7.14 7.03 -4.50
N LYS A 16 -5.91 7.48 -4.23
CA LYS A 16 -4.81 6.59 -3.82
C LYS A 16 -5.09 6.01 -2.44
N MET A 17 -4.99 4.68 -2.32
CA MET A 17 -5.15 4.02 -1.03
C MET A 17 -3.95 4.32 -0.11
N VAL A 18 -4.25 4.69 1.14
CA VAL A 18 -3.25 4.83 2.21
C VAL A 18 -3.65 3.87 3.32
N VAL A 19 -2.76 2.93 3.65
CA VAL A 19 -3.03 1.90 4.66
C VAL A 19 -1.86 1.82 5.62
N LYS A 20 -2.15 1.84 6.93
CA LYS A 20 -1.13 1.52 7.94
C LYS A 20 -0.97 0.02 8.04
N LYS A 21 0.21 -0.49 7.68
CA LYS A 21 0.57 -1.91 7.80
C LYS A 21 1.94 -2.04 8.44
N TYR A 22 2.23 -3.24 8.94
CA TYR A 22 3.53 -3.56 9.52
C TYR A 22 4.60 -3.63 8.43
N ASP A 23 5.73 -2.96 8.64
CA ASP A 23 6.93 -3.16 7.84
C ASP A 23 7.91 -4.05 8.62
N PRO A 24 8.22 -5.27 8.16
CA PRO A 24 9.14 -6.17 8.86
C PRO A 24 10.60 -5.68 8.86
N ILE A 25 10.97 -4.75 7.98
CA ILE A 25 12.32 -4.17 7.93
C ILE A 25 12.49 -3.16 9.06
N VAL A 26 11.50 -2.27 9.24
CA VAL A 26 11.52 -1.22 10.28
C VAL A 26 10.94 -1.70 11.61
N ARG A 27 10.27 -2.87 11.60
CA ARG A 27 9.59 -3.50 12.75
C ARG A 27 8.52 -2.62 13.40
N LYS A 28 7.84 -1.80 12.59
CA LYS A 28 6.80 -0.86 13.04
C LYS A 28 5.67 -0.80 12.02
N HIS A 29 4.49 -0.34 12.46
CA HIS A 29 3.41 -0.01 11.55
C HIS A 29 3.69 1.34 10.90
N VAL A 30 3.74 1.35 9.58
CA VAL A 30 4.03 2.53 8.76
C VAL A 30 2.92 2.72 7.72
N GLU A 31 2.78 3.94 7.23
CA GLU A 31 1.82 4.26 6.17
C GLU A 31 2.35 3.82 4.80
N PHE A 32 1.64 2.88 4.18
CA PHE A 32 1.86 2.47 2.80
C PHE A 32 0.94 3.27 1.89
N LYS A 33 1.53 3.91 0.88
CA LYS A 33 0.80 4.61 -0.19
C LYS A 33 0.81 3.77 -1.45
N GLU A 34 -0.34 3.73 -2.14
CA GLU A 34 -0.47 3.03 -3.41
C GLU A 34 0.52 3.55 -4.47
N GLY A 35 1.27 2.63 -5.08
CA GLY A 35 2.22 2.89 -6.16
C GLY A 35 2.02 1.90 -7.32
N LYS A 36 2.45 2.27 -8.53
CA LYS A 36 2.41 1.36 -9.68
C LYS A 36 3.49 0.28 -9.54
N ILE A 37 3.09 -0.97 -9.66
CA ILE A 37 4.01 -2.09 -9.85
C ILE A 37 4.37 -2.10 -11.35
N LYS A 38 5.66 -2.22 -11.68
CA LYS A 38 6.15 -2.29 -13.06
C LYS A 38 5.83 -3.65 -13.68
#